data_AF-A0A2E8ZRT6-F1
#
_entry.id   AF-A0A2E8ZRT6-F1
#
_cell.length_a   1.000
_cell.length_b   1.000
_cell.length_c   1.000
_cell.angle_alpha   90.00
_cell.angle_beta   90.00
_cell.angle_gamma   90.00
#
_symmetry.space_group_name_H-M   'P 1'
#
loop_
_entity.id
_entity.type
_entity.pdbx_description
1 polymer ?
#
loop_
_entity_poly.entity_id
_entity_poly.type
_entity_poly.pdbx_seq_one_letter_code
_entity_poly.pdbx_strand_id
1 'polypeptide(L)'
;MVLFLRKLNGEHTMQILKSHLLAFSALLPVAALSMTVHAEYTGPTAEGDHTLAQILANPVDDQPVTLSGYLVKKLSYETYVFSDGTDEIQVELEQEDFPPQPFDENTRILIMGEVEVDHDKPVQIEIERLTIK
;
A
#
# COMPACT_ATOMS: atom_id res chain seq x y z
N MET A 1 -48.51 -51.65 30.39
CA MET A 1 -48.85 -52.05 31.77
C MET A 1 -47.94 -51.28 32.70
N VAL A 2 -48.51 -50.75 33.79
CA VAL A 2 -47.86 -50.06 34.93
C VAL A 2 -47.64 -48.54 34.78
N LEU A 3 -48.73 -47.83 35.11
CA LEU A 3 -48.81 -46.57 35.87
C LEU A 3 -47.63 -46.33 36.83
N PHE A 4 -47.21 -45.07 37.02
CA PHE A 4 -47.26 -44.46 38.36
C PHE A 4 -47.05 -42.93 38.32
N LEU A 5 -48.04 -42.20 38.85
CA LEU A 5 -47.98 -40.77 39.16
C LEU A 5 -47.16 -40.55 40.44
N ARG A 6 -46.34 -39.49 40.50
CA ARG A 6 -45.88 -38.89 41.76
C ARG A 6 -46.11 -37.39 41.77
N LYS A 7 -47.23 -37.04 42.40
CA LYS A 7 -47.46 -36.00 43.42
C LYS A 7 -46.68 -34.68 43.28
N LEU A 8 -47.42 -33.63 42.90
CA LEU A 8 -47.06 -32.23 43.12
C LEU A 8 -47.73 -31.76 44.43
N ASN A 9 -46.92 -31.40 45.41
CA ASN A 9 -47.36 -30.65 46.60
C ASN A 9 -47.10 -29.16 46.32
N GLY A 10 -48.15 -28.39 46.08
CA GLY A 10 -48.10 -26.94 46.00
C GLY A 10 -48.58 -26.35 47.31
N GLU A 11 -47.67 -25.72 48.06
CA GLU A 11 -48.02 -24.90 49.22
C GLU A 11 -47.41 -23.51 49.06
N HIS A 12 -48.32 -22.52 49.05
CA HIS A 12 -48.24 -21.25 49.78
C HIS A 12 -47.05 -20.32 49.50
N THR A 13 -47.25 -19.14 48.89
CA THR A 13 -47.66 -17.85 49.49
C THR A 13 -46.60 -16.82 49.08
N MET A 14 -46.90 -15.87 48.20
CA MET A 14 -47.48 -14.54 48.47
C MET A 14 -46.40 -13.48 48.76
N GLN A 15 -46.26 -12.56 47.78
CA GLN A 15 -45.67 -11.21 47.86
C GLN A 15 -44.15 -11.16 48.14
N ILE A 16 -43.35 -10.16 47.76
CA ILE A 16 -43.57 -8.72 47.64
C ILE A 16 -42.48 -8.16 46.67
N LEU A 17 -42.79 -7.03 46.02
CA LEU A 17 -41.87 -5.90 45.79
C LEU A 17 -41.00 -5.82 44.50
N LYS A 18 -41.47 -4.94 43.60
CA LYS A 18 -40.74 -3.95 42.77
C LYS A 18 -39.31 -4.34 42.31
N SER A 19 -39.19 -4.70 41.03
CA SER A 19 -37.95 -4.59 40.28
C SER A 19 -38.18 -3.64 39.09
N HIS A 20 -37.49 -2.51 39.10
CA HIS A 20 -37.41 -1.59 37.98
C HIS A 20 -36.75 -2.33 36.81
N LEU A 21 -37.50 -2.55 35.74
CA LEU A 21 -37.01 -3.15 34.51
C LEU A 21 -36.07 -2.15 33.83
N LEU A 22 -34.77 -2.40 33.87
CA LEU A 22 -33.79 -1.79 32.97
C LEU A 22 -34.08 -2.33 31.56
N ALA A 23 -34.75 -1.55 30.71
CA ALA A 23 -34.90 -1.89 29.30
C ALA A 23 -33.66 -1.44 28.53
N PHE A 24 -32.92 -2.44 28.05
CA PHE A 24 -31.69 -2.34 27.28
C PHE A 24 -31.96 -1.81 25.87
N SER A 25 -31.00 -1.03 25.37
CA SER A 25 -30.97 -0.29 24.10
C SER A 25 -31.23 -1.11 22.83
N ALA A 26 -31.88 -0.49 21.84
CA ALA A 26 -31.50 -0.63 20.43
C ALA A 26 -32.21 0.42 19.54
N LEU A 27 -31.50 1.45 19.10
CA LEU A 27 -31.84 2.18 17.87
C LEU A 27 -30.56 2.32 17.04
N LEU A 28 -30.52 1.62 15.91
CA LEU A 28 -29.39 1.49 15.00
C LEU A 28 -29.08 2.85 14.33
N PRO A 29 -27.84 3.36 14.36
CA PRO A 29 -27.43 4.43 13.45
C PRO A 29 -27.22 3.85 12.04
N VAL A 30 -27.99 4.34 11.07
CA VAL A 30 -27.75 4.11 9.64
C VAL A 30 -26.52 4.94 9.26
N ALA A 31 -25.39 4.27 9.01
CA ALA A 31 -24.21 4.92 8.45
C ALA A 31 -24.46 5.26 6.98
N ALA A 32 -24.51 6.54 6.65
CA ALA A 32 -24.45 6.99 5.26
C ALA A 32 -23.02 6.80 4.75
N LEU A 33 -22.86 5.96 3.72
CA LEU A 33 -21.60 5.83 2.99
C LEU A 33 -21.40 7.09 2.15
N SER A 34 -20.55 8.01 2.59
CA SER A 34 -20.06 9.10 1.75
C SER A 34 -19.17 8.52 0.66
N MET A 35 -19.60 8.56 -0.59
CA MET A 35 -18.73 8.26 -1.73
C MET A 35 -17.91 9.52 -2.04
N THR A 36 -16.63 9.49 -1.67
CA THR A 36 -15.65 10.48 -2.13
C THR A 36 -15.44 10.26 -3.63
N VAL A 37 -16.03 11.11 -4.46
CA VAL A 37 -15.64 11.24 -5.86
C VAL A 37 -14.39 12.14 -5.87
N HIS A 38 -13.23 11.53 -6.04
CA HIS A 38 -12.02 12.29 -6.37
C HIS A 38 -12.09 12.66 -7.86
N ALA A 39 -11.89 13.94 -8.16
CA ALA A 39 -11.72 14.37 -9.54
C ALA A 39 -10.38 13.86 -10.05
N GLU A 40 -10.40 12.99 -11.06
CA GLU A 40 -9.21 12.45 -11.70
C GLU A 40 -8.91 13.23 -12.98
N TYR A 41 -7.67 13.69 -13.13
CA TYR A 41 -7.19 14.30 -14.37
C TYR A 41 -7.07 13.21 -15.44
N THR A 42 -7.84 13.33 -16.53
CA THR A 42 -7.85 12.38 -17.66
C THR A 42 -7.21 12.96 -18.92
N GLY A 43 -6.50 14.09 -18.78
CA GLY A 43 -5.70 14.66 -19.86
C GLY A 43 -4.41 13.87 -20.09
N PRO A 44 -3.66 14.16 -21.16
CA PRO A 44 -2.40 13.51 -21.42
C PRO A 44 -1.42 13.76 -20.26
N THR A 45 -0.93 12.70 -19.64
CA THR A 45 0.18 12.76 -18.68
C THR A 45 1.48 12.76 -19.47
N ALA A 46 2.38 13.69 -19.16
CA ALA A 46 3.77 13.58 -19.60
C ALA A 46 4.43 12.47 -18.77
N GLU A 47 4.29 11.22 -19.18
CA GLU A 47 5.16 10.16 -18.68
C GLU A 47 6.52 10.33 -19.37
N GLY A 48 7.61 10.27 -18.62
CA GLY A 48 8.96 10.53 -19.15
C GLY A 48 9.30 9.54 -20.28
N ASP A 49 9.26 10.02 -21.53
CA ASP A 49 9.50 9.23 -22.76
C ASP A 49 11.00 8.89 -22.99
N HIS A 50 11.84 9.01 -21.96
CA HIS A 50 13.28 8.84 -22.09
C HIS A 50 13.70 7.41 -21.78
N THR A 51 14.46 6.81 -22.69
CA THR A 51 15.16 5.54 -22.46
C THR A 51 16.39 5.75 -21.57
N LEU A 52 16.85 4.70 -20.89
CA LEU A 52 18.04 4.79 -20.06
C LEU A 52 19.28 5.17 -20.88
N ALA A 53 19.42 4.62 -22.10
CA ALA A 53 20.48 4.99 -23.03
C ALA A 53 20.51 6.51 -23.34
N GLN A 54 19.35 7.14 -23.51
CA GLN A 54 19.26 8.59 -23.77
C GLN A 54 19.68 9.41 -22.56
N ILE A 55 19.28 8.99 -21.36
CA ILE A 55 19.67 9.61 -20.10
C ILE A 55 21.19 9.53 -19.93
N LEU A 56 21.78 8.36 -20.14
CA LEU A 56 23.24 8.17 -20.04
C LEU A 56 24.04 8.98 -21.08
N ALA A 57 23.49 9.15 -22.28
CA ALA A 57 24.14 9.90 -23.34
C ALA A 57 24.16 11.41 -23.09
N ASN A 58 23.14 11.96 -22.43
CA ASN A 58 23.02 13.37 -22.12
C ASN A 58 22.22 13.55 -20.82
N PRO A 59 22.84 13.34 -19.65
CA PRO A 59 22.15 13.45 -18.37
C PRO A 59 21.82 14.92 -18.10
N VAL A 60 20.58 15.16 -17.68
CA VAL A 60 20.08 16.48 -17.30
C VAL A 60 19.65 16.39 -15.86
N ASP A 61 20.21 17.24 -15.02
CA ASP A 61 19.88 17.34 -13.60
C ASP A 61 18.39 17.67 -13.40
N ASP A 62 17.78 17.13 -12.35
CA ASP A 62 16.34 17.24 -12.02
C ASP A 62 15.40 16.76 -13.16
N GLN A 63 15.89 15.96 -14.12
CA GLN A 63 15.05 15.48 -15.21
C GLN A 63 14.12 14.36 -14.71
N PRO A 64 12.78 14.51 -14.78
CA PRO A 64 11.88 13.45 -14.38
C PRO A 64 11.90 12.29 -15.38
N VAL A 65 11.91 11.07 -14.86
CA VAL A 65 12.00 9.84 -15.65
C VAL A 65 11.04 8.76 -15.15
N THR A 66 10.56 7.95 -16.09
CA THR A 66 9.79 6.73 -15.78
C THR A 66 10.43 5.56 -16.52
N LEU A 67 11.03 4.62 -15.79
CA LEU A 67 11.76 3.49 -16.38
C LEU A 67 11.21 2.15 -15.89
N SER A 68 11.21 1.14 -16.75
CA SER A 68 10.84 -0.23 -16.38
C SER A 68 12.01 -1.17 -16.51
N GLY A 69 12.21 -2.03 -15.51
CA GLY A 69 13.41 -2.85 -15.41
C GLY A 69 13.45 -3.68 -14.13
N TYR A 70 14.65 -3.87 -13.60
CA TYR A 70 14.96 -4.72 -12.44
C TYR A 70 16.01 -4.07 -11.55
N LEU A 71 15.91 -4.24 -10.23
CA LEU A 71 17.05 -3.99 -9.32
C LEU A 71 17.93 -5.24 -9.29
N VAL A 72 19.07 -5.22 -9.97
CA VAL A 72 19.91 -6.41 -10.17
C VAL A 72 20.99 -6.58 -9.10
N LYS A 73 21.28 -5.53 -8.33
CA LYS A 73 22.31 -5.56 -7.27
C LYS A 73 22.10 -4.47 -6.22
N LYS A 74 22.28 -4.78 -4.94
CA LYS A 74 22.42 -3.79 -3.86
C LYS A 74 23.89 -3.41 -3.69
N LEU A 75 24.20 -2.12 -3.70
CA LEU A 75 25.56 -1.58 -3.54
C LEU A 75 25.81 -1.05 -2.13
N SER A 76 24.84 -0.35 -1.55
CA SER A 76 24.93 0.28 -0.22
C SER A 76 23.59 0.14 0.53
N TYR A 77 23.32 0.94 1.57
CA TYR A 77 22.03 0.92 2.28
C TYR A 77 20.85 1.26 1.37
N GLU A 78 20.99 2.34 0.58
CA GLU A 78 19.96 2.90 -0.31
C GLU A 78 20.36 2.87 -1.79
N THR A 79 21.62 2.56 -2.12
CA THR A 79 22.09 2.52 -3.51
C THR A 79 21.97 1.12 -4.11
N TYR A 80 21.39 1.04 -5.30
CA TYR A 80 21.18 -0.18 -6.09
C TYR A 80 21.65 0.01 -7.54
N VAL A 81 21.80 -1.10 -8.27
CA VAL A 81 21.93 -1.08 -9.72
C VAL A 81 20.59 -1.44 -10.33
N PHE A 82 20.07 -0.55 -11.16
CA PHE A 82 18.90 -0.76 -12.00
C PHE A 82 19.34 -1.17 -13.41
N SER A 83 18.62 -2.11 -14.02
CA SER A 83 18.77 -2.44 -15.44
C SER A 83 17.42 -2.40 -16.15
N ASP A 84 17.37 -1.77 -17.34
CA ASP A 84 16.23 -1.85 -18.25
C ASP A 84 16.30 -3.10 -19.17
N GLY A 85 17.34 -3.91 -19.01
CA GLY A 85 17.65 -5.10 -19.81
C GLY A 85 18.74 -4.89 -20.87
N THR A 86 19.07 -3.64 -21.19
CA THR A 86 20.15 -3.30 -22.14
C THR A 86 21.24 -2.46 -21.50
N ASP A 87 20.86 -1.50 -20.66
CA ASP A 87 21.75 -0.58 -19.97
C ASP A 87 21.58 -0.73 -18.46
N GLU A 88 22.54 -0.18 -17.71
CA GLU A 88 22.54 -0.19 -16.25
C GLU A 88 22.88 1.21 -15.69
N ILE A 89 22.28 1.55 -14.55
CA ILE A 89 22.56 2.80 -13.82
C ILE A 89 22.45 2.57 -12.32
N GLN A 90 23.14 3.40 -11.53
CA GLN A 90 22.92 3.45 -10.09
C GLN A 90 21.62 4.19 -9.79
N VAL A 91 20.87 3.69 -8.81
CA VAL A 91 19.65 4.31 -8.32
C VAL A 91 19.70 4.37 -6.81
N GLU A 92 19.15 5.44 -6.26
CA GLU A 92 18.91 5.59 -4.82
C GLU A 92 17.43 5.32 -4.55
N LEU A 93 17.15 4.40 -3.63
CA LEU A 93 15.81 4.02 -3.21
C LEU A 93 15.74 4.07 -1.69
N GLU A 94 15.11 5.11 -1.16
CA GLU A 94 14.91 5.26 0.27
C GLU A 94 13.92 4.22 0.80
N GLN A 95 14.03 3.91 2.09
CA GLN A 95 13.20 2.89 2.74
C GLN A 95 11.70 3.22 2.68
N GLU A 96 11.35 4.51 2.60
CA GLU A 96 9.96 4.97 2.54
C GLU A 96 9.29 4.77 1.17
N ASP A 97 10.09 4.66 0.10
CA ASP A 97 9.60 4.45 -1.27
C ASP A 97 9.49 2.97 -1.65
N PHE A 98 9.81 2.07 -0.72
CA PHE A 98 9.64 0.64 -0.92
C PHE A 98 8.15 0.29 -1.08
N PRO A 99 7.81 -0.58 -2.05
CA PRO A 99 6.47 -1.15 -2.12
C PRO A 99 6.18 -2.02 -0.88
N PRO A 100 4.90 -2.18 -0.51
CA PRO A 100 4.52 -3.01 0.64
C PRO A 100 4.78 -4.50 0.43
N GLN A 101 4.97 -4.94 -0.82
CA GLN A 101 5.23 -6.33 -1.16
C GLN A 101 6.74 -6.57 -1.30
N PRO A 102 7.27 -7.69 -0.78
CA PRO A 102 8.66 -8.05 -1.01
C PRO A 102 8.91 -8.36 -2.48
N PHE A 103 10.10 -8.01 -2.96
CA PHE A 103 10.55 -8.25 -4.32
C PHE A 103 12.05 -8.56 -4.34
N ASP A 104 12.52 -9.13 -5.44
CA ASP A 104 13.90 -9.58 -5.65
C ASP A 104 14.42 -9.14 -7.03
N GLU A 105 15.64 -9.58 -7.38
CA GLU A 105 16.29 -9.25 -8.65
C GLU A 105 15.57 -9.78 -9.90
N ASN A 106 14.62 -10.69 -9.75
CA ASN A 106 13.83 -11.26 -10.85
C ASN A 106 12.48 -10.55 -11.01
N THR A 107 12.18 -9.60 -10.12
CA THR A 107 10.91 -8.90 -10.10
C THR A 107 10.96 -7.69 -11.00
N ARG A 108 10.07 -7.64 -12.00
CA ARG A 108 9.98 -6.47 -12.89
C ARG A 108 9.31 -5.32 -12.16
N ILE A 109 9.92 -4.14 -12.27
CA ILE A 109 9.46 -2.92 -11.61
C ILE A 109 9.28 -1.79 -12.61
N LEU A 110 8.56 -0.77 -12.17
CA LEU A 110 8.50 0.56 -12.76
C LEU A 110 8.99 1.55 -11.69
N ILE A 111 10.00 2.33 -12.04
CA ILE A 111 10.51 3.42 -11.20
C ILE A 111 10.08 4.75 -11.81
N MET A 112 9.70 5.69 -10.94
CA MET A 112 9.55 7.10 -11.24
C MET A 112 10.48 7.87 -10.33
N GLY A 113 11.14 8.88 -10.86
CA GLY A 113 12.13 9.64 -10.11
C GLY A 113 12.80 10.70 -10.96
N GLU A 114 13.92 11.21 -10.47
CA GLU A 114 14.68 12.30 -11.10
C GLU A 114 16.13 11.89 -11.33
N VAL A 115 16.72 12.39 -12.43
CA VAL A 115 18.14 12.20 -12.72
C VAL A 115 18.95 13.17 -11.86
N GLU A 116 19.89 12.64 -11.08
CA GLU A 116 20.81 13.41 -10.23
C GLU A 116 22.20 13.49 -10.88
N VAL A 117 22.67 14.71 -11.11
CA VAL A 117 23.97 15.00 -11.73
C VAL A 117 24.86 15.80 -10.78
N ASP A 118 25.57 15.11 -9.90
CA ASP A 118 26.60 15.69 -9.05
C ASP A 118 27.98 15.59 -9.72
N HIS A 119 28.75 16.68 -9.71
CA HIS A 119 30.09 16.75 -10.29
C HIS A 119 31.08 15.73 -9.71
N ASP A 120 30.90 15.33 -8.44
CA ASP A 120 31.81 14.44 -7.73
C ASP A 120 31.29 12.99 -7.63
N LYS A 121 30.10 12.70 -8.17
CA LYS A 121 29.48 11.37 -8.12
C LYS A 121 29.13 10.85 -9.51
N PRO A 122 28.99 9.52 -9.68
CA PRO A 122 28.33 8.97 -10.86
C PRO A 122 26.91 9.53 -10.99
N VAL A 123 26.41 9.68 -12.22
CA VAL A 123 24.99 9.99 -12.46
C VAL A 123 24.12 8.88 -11.87
N GLN A 124 23.05 9.27 -11.18
CA GLN A 124 22.10 8.36 -10.54
C GLN A 124 20.67 8.75 -10.88
N ILE A 125 19.72 7.88 -10.50
CA ILE A 125 18.30 8.24 -10.43
C ILE A 125 17.87 8.14 -8.97
N GLU A 126 17.34 9.22 -8.42
CA GLU A 126 16.66 9.22 -7.13
C GLU A 126 15.21 8.76 -7.34
N ILE A 127 14.82 7.65 -6.70
CA ILE A 127 13.51 7.03 -6.93
C ILE A 127 12.48 7.60 -5.95
N GLU A 128 11.53 8.38 -6.47
CA GLU A 128 10.36 8.86 -5.72
C GLU A 128 9.23 7.83 -5.60
N ARG A 129 9.18 6.86 -6.53
CA ARG A 129 8.16 5.81 -6.51
C ARG A 129 8.62 4.55 -7.22
N LEU A 130 8.49 3.42 -6.53
CA LEU A 130 8.64 2.10 -7.11
C LEU A 130 7.30 1.35 -7.13
N THR A 131 6.94 0.79 -8.29
CA THR A 131 5.77 -0.10 -8.46
C THR A 131 6.20 -1.46 -9.00
N ILE A 132 5.76 -2.54 -8.35
CA ILE A 132 5.93 -3.90 -8.87
C ILE A 132 4.93 -4.13 -10.01
N LYS A 133 5.39 -4.74 -11.12
CA LYS A 133 4.57 -5.01 -12.31
C LYS A 133 4.03 -6.43 -12.36
#